data_AF-A0A2S9G150-F1
#
_entry.id   AF-A0A2S9G150-F1
#
_cell.length_a   1.000
_cell.length_b   1.000
_cell.length_c   1.000
_cell.angle_alpha   90.00
_cell.angle_beta   90.00
_cell.angle_gamma   90.00
#
_symmetry.space_group_name_H-M   'P 1'
#
loop_
_entity.id
_entity.type
_entity.pdbx_description
1 polymer ?
#
loop_
_entity_poly.entity_id
_entity_poly.type
_entity_poly.pdbx_seq_one_letter_code
_entity_poly.pdbx_strand_id
1 'polypeptide(L)' 'IHHTDCGMLTFTDDDFKRAIQDETGLKPEWAAEAFPDVEEDVRQSLRRIEASPFVTKHQSLRGFVFDVATGKLAEVTL' A
#
# COMPACT_ATOMS: atom_id res chain seq x y z
N ILE A 1 -0.50 -6.32 6.15
CA ILE A 1 0.90 -6.76 6.04
C ILE A 1 1.37 -6.29 4.69
N HIS A 2 2.42 -5.49 4.67
CA HIS A 2 3.15 -5.14 3.45
C HIS A 2 4.39 -6.01 3.34
N HIS A 3 5.18 -5.89 2.29
CA HIS A 3 6.39 -6.68 2.13
C HIS A 3 7.51 -5.92 1.41
N THR A 4 8.75 -6.34 1.64
CA THR A 4 9.91 -5.87 0.88
C THR A 4 9.79 -6.29 -0.58
N ASP A 5 10.41 -5.54 -1.51
CA ASP A 5 10.34 -5.82 -2.95
C ASP A 5 8.89 -5.85 -3.49
N CYS A 6 8.05 -4.94 -2.98
CA CYS A 6 6.68 -4.80 -3.45
C CYS A 6 6.63 -4.11 -4.82
N GLY A 7 5.85 -4.67 -5.75
CA GLY A 7 5.66 -4.07 -7.08
C GLY A 7 5.15 -2.62 -7.03
N MET A 8 4.42 -2.25 -5.97
CA MET A 8 3.91 -0.89 -5.78
C MET A 8 5.00 0.17 -5.55
N LEU A 9 6.24 -0.24 -5.28
CA LEU A 9 7.43 0.64 -5.19
C LEU A 9 8.04 0.97 -6.57
N THR A 10 7.64 0.24 -7.61
CA THR A 10 8.36 0.22 -8.90
C THR A 10 7.79 1.15 -9.95
N PHE A 11 6.69 1.85 -9.63
CA PHE A 11 6.00 2.75 -10.55
C PHE A 11 5.31 3.89 -9.80
N THR A 12 4.80 4.85 -10.56
CA THR A 12 3.94 5.93 -10.05
C THR A 12 2.53 5.80 -10.63
N ASP A 13 1.52 6.28 -9.90
CA ASP A 13 0.14 6.32 -10.38
C ASP A 13 0.02 7.00 -11.75
N ASP A 14 0.73 8.10 -11.97
CA ASP A 14 0.67 8.84 -13.23
C ASP A 14 1.26 8.06 -14.40
N ASP A 15 2.39 7.39 -14.21
CA ASP A 15 3.02 6.57 -15.25
C ASP A 15 2.16 5.36 -15.59
N PHE A 16 1.61 4.68 -14.58
CA PHE A 16 0.73 3.53 -14.78
C PHE A 16 -0.56 3.90 -15.50
N LYS A 17 -1.22 4.99 -15.08
CA LYS A 17 -2.43 5.49 -15.74
C LYS A 17 -2.18 5.93 -17.18
N ARG A 18 -1.02 6.53 -17.46
CA ARG A 18 -0.62 6.92 -18.81
C ARG A 18 -0.46 5.70 -19.71
N ALA A 19 0.21 4.65 -19.24
CA ALA A 19 0.37 3.42 -20.00
C ALA A 19 -0.99 2.78 -20.40
N ILE A 20 -1.95 2.71 -19.47
CA ILE A 20 -3.31 2.23 -19.78
C ILE A 20 -4.00 3.12 -20.81
N GLN A 21 -3.86 4.44 -20.68
CA GLN A 21 -4.45 5.39 -21.63
C GLN A 21 -3.85 5.24 -23.03
N ASP A 22 -2.54 5.02 -23.14
CA ASP A 22 -1.86 4.84 -24.43
C ASP A 22 -2.33 3.57 -25.14
N GLU A 23 -2.61 2.49 -24.39
CA GLU A 23 -3.07 1.21 -24.96
C GLU A 23 -4.57 1.17 -25.27
N THR A 24 -5.40 1.79 -24.43
CA THR A 24 -6.86 1.66 -24.49
C THR A 24 -7.58 2.92 -24.98
N GLY A 25 -6.89 4.05 -25.02
CA GLY A 25 -7.47 5.38 -25.24
C GLY A 25 -8.18 5.99 -24.03
N LEU A 26 -8.28 5.28 -22.90
CA LEU A 26 -9.03 5.70 -21.71
C LEU A 26 -8.15 5.73 -20.46
N LYS A 27 -8.21 6.82 -19.71
CA LYS A 27 -7.57 6.92 -18.39
C LYS A 27 -8.50 6.30 -17.32
N PRO A 28 -8.01 5.40 -16.45
CA PRO A 28 -8.84 4.86 -15.38
C PRO A 28 -9.10 5.89 -14.28
N GLU A 29 -10.34 5.91 -13.79
CA GLU A 29 -10.80 6.81 -12.72
C GLU A 29 -10.22 6.44 -11.34
N TRP A 30 -9.97 5.15 -11.10
CA TRP A 30 -9.40 4.65 -9.85
C TRP A 30 -7.89 4.94 -9.73
N ALA A 31 -7.40 5.13 -8.51
CA ALA A 31 -5.96 5.25 -8.21
C ALA A 31 -5.30 3.86 -8.24
N ALA A 32 -4.06 3.80 -8.70
CA ALA A 32 -3.27 2.57 -8.60
C ALA A 32 -2.74 2.40 -7.15
N GLU A 33 -2.67 3.49 -6.38
CA GLU A 33 -2.23 3.49 -4.97
C GLU A 33 -0.78 3.00 -4.82
N ALA A 34 0.10 3.41 -5.74
CA ALA A 34 1.54 3.22 -5.60
C ALA A 34 2.08 4.06 -4.44
N PHE A 35 3.10 3.53 -3.77
CA PHE A 35 3.74 4.16 -2.62
C PHE A 35 5.26 4.01 -2.70
N PRO A 36 6.04 5.00 -2.24
CA PRO A 36 7.49 4.98 -2.38
C PRO A 36 8.22 4.29 -1.22
N ASP A 37 7.55 4.06 -0.08
CA ASP A 37 8.14 3.50 1.12
C ASP A 37 7.17 2.51 1.80
N VAL A 38 7.67 1.30 2.07
CA VAL A 38 6.85 0.20 2.59
C VAL A 38 6.45 0.43 4.04
N GLU A 39 7.36 0.91 4.89
CA GLU A 39 7.04 1.12 6.30
C GLU A 39 6.09 2.30 6.48
N GLU A 40 6.30 3.38 5.75
CA GLU A 40 5.42 4.54 5.80
C GLU A 40 4.04 4.21 5.26
N ASP A 41 3.93 3.39 4.22
CA ASP A 41 2.62 2.94 3.75
C ASP A 41 1.92 1.99 4.73
N VAL A 42 2.66 1.18 5.50
CA VAL A 42 2.09 0.46 6.65
C VAL A 42 1.50 1.46 7.66
N ARG A 43 2.23 2.51 8.06
CA ARG A 43 1.72 3.52 9.00
C ARG A 43 0.50 4.24 8.44
N GLN A 44 0.51 4.58 7.16
CA GLN A 44 -0.60 5.21 6.48
C GLN A 44 -1.84 4.29 6.45
N SER A 45 -1.65 3.02 6.13
CA SER A 45 -2.70 2.00 6.11
C SER A 45 -3.32 1.81 7.50
N LEU A 46 -2.51 1.81 8.56
CA LEU A 46 -2.98 1.77 9.94
C LEU A 46 -3.87 3.00 10.25
N ARG A 47 -3.40 4.21 9.90
CA ARG A 47 -4.19 5.44 10.08
C ARG A 47 -5.50 5.44 9.29
N ARG A 48 -5.53 4.86 8.07
CA ARG A 48 -6.77 4.69 7.29
C ARG A 48 -7.79 3.81 8.02
N ILE A 49 -7.34 2.74 8.67
CA ILE A 49 -8.21 1.86 9.47
C ILE A 49 -8.71 2.61 10.70
N GLU A 50 -7.83 3.28 11.44
CA GLU A 50 -8.20 4.06 12.65
C GLU A 50 -9.20 5.18 12.35
N ALA A 51 -9.04 5.87 11.22
CA ALA A 51 -9.94 6.94 10.80
C ALA A 51 -11.29 6.44 10.26
N SER A 52 -11.42 5.16 9.93
CA SER A 52 -12.64 4.62 9.33
C SER A 52 -13.76 4.48 10.35
N PRO A 53 -14.91 5.14 10.15
CA PRO A 53 -16.06 4.99 11.06
C PRO A 53 -16.70 3.59 10.99
N PHE A 54 -16.30 2.77 10.01
CA PHE A 54 -16.89 1.46 9.73
C PHE A 54 -16.08 0.29 10.32
N VAL A 55 -14.80 0.51 10.68
CA VAL A 55 -13.90 -0.56 11.18
C VAL A 55 -13.56 -0.31 12.65
N THR A 56 -14.55 -0.37 13.53
CA THR A 56 -14.45 0.14 14.92
C THR A 56 -14.45 -0.94 16.00
N LYS A 57 -14.55 -2.22 15.64
CA LYS A 57 -14.78 -3.32 16.60
C LYS A 57 -13.54 -4.13 16.95
N HIS A 58 -12.42 -3.90 16.29
CA HIS A 58 -11.18 -4.60 16.59
C HIS A 58 -10.63 -4.15 17.95
N GLN A 59 -10.08 -5.09 18.72
CA GLN A 59 -9.40 -4.79 20.00
C GLN A 59 -7.88 -4.64 19.83
N SER A 60 -7.35 -5.07 18.69
CA SER A 60 -5.94 -5.00 18.35
C SER A 60 -5.82 -4.77 16.85
N LEU A 61 -4.98 -3.80 16.47
CA LEU A 61 -4.59 -3.50 15.11
C LEU A 61 -3.06 -3.41 15.08
N ARG A 62 -2.41 -4.13 14.15
CA ARG A 62 -0.94 -4.23 14.06
C ARG A 62 -0.51 -4.21 12.60
N GLY A 63 0.58 -3.50 12.31
CA GLY A 63 1.18 -3.40 10.99
C GLY A 63 2.50 -4.15 10.92
N PHE A 64 2.79 -4.81 9.80
CA PHE A 64 4.04 -5.53 9.59
C PHE A 64 4.54 -5.39 8.18
N VAL A 65 5.86 -5.43 8.04
CA VAL A 65 6.57 -5.70 6.79
C VAL A 65 7.08 -7.14 6.82
N PHE A 66 6.68 -7.91 5.81
CA PHE A 66 7.24 -9.23 5.52
C PHE A 66 8.50 -9.08 4.67
N ASP A 67 9.62 -9.59 5.15
CA ASP A 67 10.86 -9.66 4.39
C ASP A 67 10.84 -10.91 3.50
N VAL A 68 10.72 -10.70 2.19
CA VAL A 68 10.61 -11.79 1.20
C VAL A 68 11.90 -12.60 1.07
N ALA A 69 13.05 -12.04 1.46
CA ALA A 69 14.33 -12.73 1.40
C ALA A 69 14.55 -13.64 2.61
N THR A 70 14.03 -13.26 3.78
CA THR A 70 14.28 -13.99 5.04
C THR A 70 13.07 -14.72 5.61
N GLY A 71 11.86 -14.42 5.14
CA GLY A 71 10.60 -14.98 5.64
C GLY A 71 10.15 -14.41 7.00
N LYS A 72 10.78 -13.34 7.49
CA LYS A 72 10.48 -12.75 8.81
C LYS A 72 9.43 -11.64 8.70
N LEU A 73 8.73 -11.40 9.79
CA LEU A 73 7.84 -10.25 9.97
C LEU A 73 8.49 -9.24 10.90
N ALA A 74 8.64 -8.01 10.43
CA ALA A 74 9.02 -6.85 11.25
C ALA A 74 7.76 -6.03 11.55
N GLU A 75 7.47 -5.80 12.82
CA GLU A 75 6.35 -4.96 13.23
C GLU A 75 6.69 -3.48 13.04
N VAL A 76 5.74 -2.71 12.53
CA VAL A 76 5.87 -1.26 12.30
C VAL A 76 5.08 -0.51 13.36
N THR A 77 5.75 0.42 14.04
CA THR A 77 5.13 1.31 15.03
C THR A 77 4.62 2.60 14.37
N LEU A 78 3.46 3.08 14.84
CA LEU A 78 2.90 4.39 14.50
C LEU A 78 3.66 5.54 15.15
#